data_AF-A0A9E4F812-F1
#
_entry.id   AF-A0A9E4F812-F1
#
_cell.length_a   1.000
_cell.length_b   1.000
_cell.length_c   1.000
_cell.angle_alpha   90.00
_cell.angle_beta   90.00
_cell.angle_gamma   90.00
#
_symmetry.space_group_name_H-M   'P 1'
#
loop_
_entity.id
_entity.type
_entity.pdbx_description
1 polymer ?
#
loop_
_entity_poly.entity_id
_entity_poly.type
_entity_poly.pdbx_seq_one_letter_code
_entity_poly.pdbx_strand_id
1 'polypeptide(L)'
;MRETETPTSAQGEGGVALPRRPREETAQLGKEIYERDIRHQVEADHFGEVVAIDVDSRNWAIADGEIAAADHLREKHPGAVNVLCERVGYRALRSFGSGSLRRTR
;
A
#
# COMPACT_ATOMS: atom_id res chain seq x y z
N MET A 1 -8.48 -21.98 -38.92
CA MET A 1 -7.63 -22.54 -37.86
C MET A 1 -6.47 -21.57 -37.65
N ARG A 2 -6.31 -21.07 -36.42
CA ARG A 2 -5.17 -20.28 -35.87
C ARG A 2 -5.02 -18.87 -36.47
N GLU A 3 -5.57 -17.81 -35.86
CA GLU A 3 -5.12 -17.17 -34.60
C GLU A 3 -3.59 -17.16 -34.47
N THR A 4 -2.97 -16.03 -34.82
CA THR A 4 -2.14 -15.21 -33.92
C THR A 4 -1.80 -13.92 -34.66
N GLU A 5 -2.73 -12.97 -34.64
CA GLU A 5 -2.40 -11.57 -34.86
C GLU A 5 -1.65 -11.12 -33.60
N THR A 6 -0.32 -11.11 -33.65
CA THR A 6 0.44 -10.16 -32.84
C THR A 6 0.30 -8.80 -33.51
N PRO A 7 -0.29 -7.82 -32.81
CA PRO A 7 0.20 -6.48 -32.98
C PRO A 7 0.74 -5.96 -31.64
N THR A 8 1.92 -5.37 -31.76
CA THR A 8 2.26 -4.12 -31.07
C THR A 8 2.63 -4.24 -29.59
N SER A 9 3.88 -4.65 -29.33
CA SER A 9 4.67 -3.96 -28.30
C SER A 9 4.99 -2.54 -28.81
N ALA A 10 3.96 -1.70 -28.88
CA ALA A 10 4.12 -0.26 -28.84
C ALA A 10 4.42 0.09 -27.38
N GLN A 11 5.70 0.11 -27.04
CA GLN A 11 6.18 0.90 -25.93
C GLN A 11 5.95 2.36 -26.33
N GLY A 12 4.88 2.95 -25.83
CA GLY A 12 4.49 4.30 -26.15
C GLY A 12 3.22 4.70 -25.42
N GLU A 13 3.42 5.54 -24.40
CA GLU A 13 2.52 6.62 -24.03
C GLU A 13 1.34 6.28 -23.12
N GLY A 14 1.47 6.72 -21.87
CA GLY A 14 0.40 6.73 -20.90
C GLY A 14 0.95 6.91 -19.50
N GLY A 15 1.59 8.05 -19.25
CA GLY A 15 1.68 8.59 -17.90
C GLY A 15 0.27 8.90 -17.42
N VAL A 16 -0.52 7.87 -17.13
CA VAL A 16 -1.72 8.00 -16.34
C VAL A 16 -1.21 8.39 -14.98
N ALA A 17 -1.29 9.69 -14.66
CA ALA A 17 -1.27 10.11 -13.28
C ALA A 17 -2.41 9.33 -12.63
N LEU A 18 -2.07 8.20 -12.00
CA LEU A 18 -3.02 7.33 -11.35
C LEU A 18 -3.88 8.25 -10.48
N PRO A 19 -5.22 8.20 -10.62
CA PRO A 19 -6.09 9.09 -9.86
C PRO A 19 -5.68 8.93 -8.41
N ARG A 20 -5.27 10.03 -7.77
CA ARG A 20 -4.88 10.03 -6.36
C ARG A 20 -6.02 9.38 -5.62
N ARG A 21 -5.82 8.13 -5.18
CA ARG A 21 -6.89 7.41 -4.50
C ARG A 21 -7.22 8.23 -3.25
N PRO A 22 -8.49 8.29 -2.86
CA PRO A 22 -8.83 8.91 -1.59
C PRO A 22 -7.98 8.25 -0.50
N ARG A 23 -7.35 9.08 0.33
CA ARG A 23 -6.33 8.63 1.31
C ARG A 23 -6.84 7.49 2.19
N GLU A 24 -8.14 7.48 2.47
CA GLU A 24 -8.82 6.46 3.27
C GLU A 24 -8.83 5.08 2.60
N GLU A 25 -9.07 4.99 1.29
CA GLU A 25 -9.01 3.73 0.54
C GLU A 25 -7.57 3.20 0.48
N THR A 26 -6.60 4.07 0.24
CA THR A 26 -5.17 3.70 0.28
C THR A 26 -4.78 3.19 1.67
N ALA A 27 -5.23 3.85 2.73
CA ALA A 27 -4.96 3.39 4.09
C ALA A 27 -5.61 2.04 4.39
N GLN A 28 -6.86 1.83 3.95
CA GLN A 28 -7.57 0.57 4.17
C GLN A 28 -6.91 -0.60 3.42
N LEU A 29 -6.53 -0.39 2.15
CA LEU A 29 -5.87 -1.40 1.33
C LEU A 29 -4.44 -1.70 1.82
N GLY A 30 -3.67 -0.65 2.12
CA GLY A 30 -2.31 -0.80 2.62
C GLY A 30 -2.31 -1.52 3.97
N LYS A 31 -3.29 -1.23 4.82
CA LYS A 31 -3.48 -1.92 6.10
C LYS A 31 -3.83 -3.38 5.90
N GLU A 32 -4.72 -3.71 4.95
CA GLU A 32 -5.02 -5.11 4.65
C GLU A 32 -3.79 -5.88 4.16
N ILE A 33 -2.99 -5.28 3.27
CA ILE A 33 -1.73 -5.86 2.79
C ILE A 33 -0.75 -6.03 3.95
N TYR A 34 -0.65 -5.02 4.80
CA TYR A 34 0.18 -5.07 5.99
C TYR A 34 -0.23 -6.23 6.90
N GLU A 35 -1.50 -6.29 7.30
CA GLU A 35 -2.01 -7.31 8.24
C GLU A 35 -1.91 -8.73 7.68
N ARG A 36 -2.16 -8.91 6.38
CA ARG A 36 -2.17 -10.23 5.74
C ARG A 36 -0.77 -10.76 5.43
N ASP A 37 0.07 -9.93 4.83
CA ASP A 37 1.30 -10.39 4.15
C ASP A 37 2.58 -9.91 4.84
N ILE A 38 2.58 -8.70 5.40
CA ILE A 38 3.82 -8.07 5.89
C ILE A 38 3.99 -8.30 7.39
N ARG A 39 2.91 -8.20 8.16
CA ARG A 39 2.90 -8.24 9.64
C ARG A 39 3.64 -9.45 10.19
N HIS A 40 3.40 -10.64 9.64
CA HIS A 40 4.03 -11.86 10.13
C HIS A 40 5.54 -11.93 9.82
N GLN A 41 6.02 -11.16 8.84
CA GLN A 41 7.44 -11.10 8.46
C GLN A 41 8.18 -10.04 9.27
N VAL A 42 7.57 -8.89 9.51
CA VAL A 42 8.23 -7.74 10.14
C VAL A 42 8.05 -7.66 11.66
N GLU A 43 6.96 -8.20 12.21
CA GLU A 43 6.68 -8.10 13.66
C GLU A 43 7.66 -8.91 14.51
N ALA A 44 8.38 -9.88 13.92
CA ALA A 44 9.35 -10.72 14.61
C ALA A 44 10.73 -10.06 14.78
N ASP A 45 11.19 -9.29 13.80
CA ASP A 45 12.56 -8.72 13.76
C ASP A 45 12.58 -7.19 13.81
N HIS A 46 11.52 -6.55 13.29
CA HIS A 46 11.46 -5.11 13.05
C HIS A 46 10.41 -4.41 13.94
N PHE A 47 10.24 -4.88 15.18
CA PHE A 47 9.27 -4.32 16.11
C PHE A 47 9.61 -2.85 16.44
N GLY A 48 8.67 -1.94 16.17
CA GLY A 48 8.86 -0.51 16.39
C GLY A 48 9.31 0.27 15.15
N GLU A 49 9.72 -0.38 14.07
CA GLU A 49 10.07 0.28 12.80
C GLU A 49 8.82 0.72 12.03
N VAL A 50 9.01 1.50 10.96
CA VAL A 50 7.95 1.97 10.09
C VAL A 50 8.02 1.28 8.74
N VAL A 51 6.89 0.75 8.30
CA VAL A 51 6.76 0.17 6.96
C VAL A 51 5.96 1.11 6.06
N ALA A 52 6.56 1.46 4.92
CA ALA A 52 5.94 2.19 3.83
C ALA A 52 5.49 1.20 2.76
N ILE A 53 4.21 1.22 2.39
CA ILE A 53 3.58 0.27 1.47
C ILE A 53 2.91 1.05 0.35
N ASP A 54 3.36 0.86 -0.88
CA ASP A 54 2.64 1.33 -2.06
C ASP A 54 1.53 0.34 -2.40
N VAL A 55 0.27 0.76 -2.30
CA VAL A 55 -0.89 -0.15 -2.49
C VAL A 55 -1.15 -0.50 -3.95
N ASP A 56 -0.61 0.30 -4.88
CA ASP A 56 -0.78 0.10 -6.31
C ASP A 56 0.14 -1.03 -6.82
N SER A 57 1.42 -0.91 -6.49
CA SER A 57 2.46 -1.88 -6.83
C SER A 57 2.53 -3.05 -5.83
N ARG A 58 1.88 -2.90 -4.65
CA ARG A 58 2.05 -3.75 -3.46
C ARG A 58 3.50 -3.86 -2.98
N ASN A 59 4.34 -2.91 -3.36
CA ASN A 59 5.73 -2.90 -2.96
C ASN A 59 5.85 -2.23 -1.59
N TRP A 60 6.76 -2.72 -0.76
CA TRP A 60 6.94 -2.18 0.58
C TRP A 60 8.41 -2.01 0.95
N ALA A 61 8.67 -1.09 1.86
CA ALA A 61 9.98 -0.82 2.43
C ALA A 61 9.81 -0.61 3.93
N ILE A 62 10.74 -1.15 4.71
CA ILE A 62 10.77 -0.96 6.16
C ILE A 62 12.02 -0.19 6.54
N ALA A 63 11.88 0.71 7.51
CA ALA A 63 12.99 1.43 8.11
C ALA A 63 12.62 1.95 9.50
N ASP A 64 13.62 2.34 10.29
CA ASP A 64 13.45 2.88 11.64
C ASP A 64 12.52 4.11 11.73
N GLY A 65 12.41 4.89 10.65
CA GLY A 65 11.60 6.10 10.60
C GLY A 65 10.68 6.18 9.38
N GLU A 66 9.59 6.94 9.53
CA GLU A 66 8.59 7.15 8.47
C GLU A 66 9.20 7.81 7.22
N ILE A 67 10.10 8.78 7.43
CA ILE A 67 10.82 9.45 6.34
C ILE A 67 11.74 8.47 5.63
N ALA A 68 12.52 7.68 6.37
CA ALA A 68 13.44 6.69 5.79
C ALA A 68 12.68 5.61 5.02
N ALA A 69 11.57 5.11 5.57
CA ALA A 69 10.75 4.10 4.90
C ALA A 69 10.14 4.65 3.60
N ALA A 70 9.62 5.88 3.63
CA ALA A 70 9.08 6.53 2.44
C ALA A 70 10.16 6.85 1.40
N ASP A 71 11.36 7.26 1.83
CA ASP A 71 12.50 7.53 0.97
C ASP A 71 12.94 6.25 0.26
N HIS A 72 13.19 5.16 1.01
CA HIS A 72 13.52 3.85 0.46
C HIS A 72 12.45 3.31 -0.51
N LEU A 73 11.18 3.56 -0.24
CA LEU A 73 10.11 3.18 -1.16
C LEU A 73 10.17 4.01 -2.45
N ARG A 74 10.46 5.30 -2.37
CA ARG A 74 10.60 6.20 -3.53
C ARG A 74 11.88 5.96 -4.33
N GLU A 75 12.96 5.56 -3.69
CA GLU A 75 14.19 5.11 -4.35
C GLU A 75 13.90 3.89 -5.23
N LYS A 76 13.14 2.92 -4.71
CA LYS A 76 12.73 1.72 -5.46
C LYS A 76 11.67 2.04 -6.52
N HIS A 77 10.70 2.89 -6.18
CA HIS A 77 9.56 3.23 -7.02
C HIS A 77 9.27 4.74 -6.95
N PRO A 78 9.90 5.55 -7.83
CA PRO A 78 9.64 6.99 -7.89
C PRO A 78 8.20 7.32 -8.32
N GLY A 79 7.45 6.34 -8.83
CA GLY A 79 6.02 6.43 -9.16
C GLY A 79 5.06 6.06 -8.02
N ALA A 80 5.55 5.76 -6.81
CA ALA A 80 4.70 5.42 -5.67
C ALA A 80 3.92 6.66 -5.18
N VAL A 81 2.67 6.80 -5.63
CA VAL A 81 1.77 7.91 -5.27
C VAL A 81 0.84 7.53 -4.11
N ASN A 82 0.52 6.24 -3.94
CA ASN A 82 -0.47 5.74 -2.99
C ASN A 82 0.22 4.94 -1.87
N VAL A 83 1.02 5.64 -1.07
CA VAL A 83 1.82 5.05 0.01
C VAL A 83 1.09 5.14 1.35
N LEU A 84 1.04 4.02 2.07
CA LEU A 84 0.67 3.95 3.47
C LEU A 84 1.93 3.77 4.32
N CYS A 85 2.08 4.56 5.38
CA CYS A 85 3.08 4.32 6.41
C CYS A 85 2.39 3.77 7.67
N GLU A 86 2.84 2.61 8.15
CA GLU A 86 2.32 1.98 9.36
C GLU A 86 3.48 1.60 10.29
N ARG A 87 3.32 1.79 11.60
CA ARG A 87 4.36 1.41 12.56
C ARG A 87 4.21 -0.05 12.97
N VAL A 88 5.26 -0.82 12.80
CA VAL A 88 5.33 -2.23 13.12
C VAL A 88 5.23 -2.46 14.62
N GLY A 89 4.45 -3.47 15.03
CA GLY A 89 4.27 -3.83 16.43
C GLY A 89 3.31 -2.92 17.22
N TYR A 90 2.93 -1.77 16.66
CA TYR A 90 1.88 -0.93 17.24
C TYR A 90 0.54 -1.35 16.68
N ARG A 91 -0.40 -1.68 17.57
CA ARG A 91 -1.75 -2.08 17.18
C ARG A 91 -2.44 -0.89 16.52
N ALA A 92 -2.42 -0.85 15.19
CA ALA A 92 -3.18 0.11 14.39
C ALA A 92 -4.63 0.05 14.84
N LEU A 93 -5.05 1.05 15.64
CA LEU A 93 -6.38 1.09 16.23
C LEU A 93 -7.40 0.91 15.10
N ARG A 94 -8.10 -0.22 15.12
CA ARG A 94 -9.27 -0.44 14.29
C ARG A 94 -10.39 0.39 14.91
N SER A 95 -10.58 1.62 14.43
CA SER A 95 -11.86 2.32 14.47
C SER A 95 -11.81 3.63 13.68
N PHE A 96 -12.17 3.56 12.40
CA PHE A 96 -13.22 4.45 11.94
C PHE A 96 -14.45 3.56 11.72
N GLY A 97 -15.27 3.48 12.77
CA GLY A 97 -16.52 2.73 12.72
C GLY A 97 -17.49 3.40 11.77
N SER A 98 -17.67 2.85 10.57
CA SER A 98 -18.97 2.90 9.90
C SER A 98 -19.89 1.91 10.60
N GLY A 99 -20.31 2.29 11.81
CA GLY A 99 -21.36 1.63 12.56
C GLY A 99 -22.52 2.61 12.63
N SER A 100 -23.34 2.66 11.58
CA SER A 100 -24.68 3.19 11.72
C SER A 100 -25.39 2.35 12.78
N LEU A 101 -25.51 2.90 13.99
CA LEU A 101 -26.35 2.36 15.04
C LEU A 101 -27.81 2.52 14.58
N ARG A 102 -28.26 1.61 13.72
CA ARG A 102 -29.69 1.29 13.61
C ARG A 102 -30.08 0.60 14.91
N ARG A 103 -30.52 1.40 15.87
CA ARG A 103 -31.27 0.92 17.03
C ARG A 103 -32.71 0.73 16.59
N THR A 104 -33.08 -0.49 16.25
CA THR A 104 -34.48 -0.93 16.20
C THR A 104 -34.90 -1.39 17.58
N ARG A 105 -35.65 -0.54 18.29
CA ARG A 105 -36.97 -0.75 18.93
C ARG A 105 -37.17 0.25 20.05
#